data_AF-F8AJ92-F1
#
_entry.id   AF-F8AJ92-F1
#
_cell.length_a   1.000
_cell.length_b   1.000
_cell.length_c   1.000
_cell.angle_alpha   90.00
_cell.angle_beta   90.00
_cell.angle_gamma   90.00
#
_symmetry.space_group_name_H-M   'P 1'
#
loop_
_entity.id
_entity.type
_entity.pdbx_description
1 polymer ?
#
loop_
_entity_poly.entity_id
_entity_poly.type
_entity_poly.pdbx_seq_one_letter_code
_entity_poly.pdbx_strand_id
1 'polypeptide(L)'
;MKELSILLIIILAVAALGCLGETSTPTTSPPKLQLDKSKFHFYLYGMATCPHCQNMKRELPKFFGEDSLTYYELINNEHNTKIFMEFSKELGVRGVPLIGVFYDGKLYAIIEGEIDPSKIPEIVKEAMDREGIIVLSSRAYLIPFNETDIVQKLTELFLSGQASQ
;
A
#
# COMPACT_ATOMS: atom_id res chain seq x y z
N MET A 1 66.22 -12.91 -15.26
CA MET A 1 67.23 -13.99 -15.25
C MET A 1 67.16 -14.70 -13.91
N LYS A 2 67.07 -16.04 -13.94
CA LYS A 2 67.02 -17.02 -12.83
C LYS A 2 65.68 -17.05 -12.07
N GLU A 3 64.72 -17.93 -12.39
CA GLU A 3 64.67 -19.41 -12.41
C GLU A 3 64.94 -20.07 -11.05
N LEU A 4 63.97 -20.93 -10.65
CA LEU A 4 64.09 -22.19 -9.91
C LEU A 4 64.67 -22.15 -8.47
N SER A 5 64.27 -22.94 -7.48
CA SER A 5 63.24 -23.97 -7.29
C SER A 5 63.39 -24.53 -5.86
N ILE A 6 62.29 -24.91 -5.23
CA ILE A 6 62.10 -26.14 -4.41
C ILE A 6 63.02 -26.38 -3.19
N LEU A 7 62.41 -26.37 -1.99
CA LEU A 7 62.47 -27.43 -0.95
C LEU A 7 61.45 -27.07 0.16
N LEU A 8 60.22 -27.60 0.16
CA LEU A 8 59.81 -28.80 0.90
C LEU A 8 60.62 -29.09 2.16
N ILE A 9 60.02 -28.89 3.35
CA ILE A 9 59.92 -29.89 4.43
C ILE A 9 58.75 -29.49 5.34
N ILE A 10 57.79 -30.41 5.37
CA ILE A 10 56.65 -30.59 6.27
C ILE A 10 57.15 -30.73 7.72
N ILE A 11 56.39 -30.27 8.73
CA ILE A 11 56.15 -31.04 9.98
C ILE A 11 55.20 -30.32 10.97
N LEU A 12 54.05 -30.98 11.13
CA LEU A 12 53.17 -31.15 12.30
C LEU A 12 52.49 -29.97 13.01
N ALA A 13 51.19 -29.85 12.68
CA ALA A 13 50.05 -29.95 13.58
C ALA A 13 50.32 -30.09 15.09
N VAL A 14 49.74 -29.15 15.87
CA VAL A 14 48.92 -29.50 17.04
C VAL A 14 47.73 -28.55 17.07
N ALA A 15 46.55 -29.14 16.90
CA ALA A 15 45.26 -28.50 17.17
C ALA A 15 45.13 -28.25 18.68
N ALA A 16 44.89 -27.01 19.07
CA ALA A 16 44.29 -26.69 20.36
C ALA A 16 43.06 -25.83 20.10
N LEU A 17 41.91 -26.43 20.36
CA LEU A 17 40.60 -25.79 20.37
C LEU A 17 40.63 -24.57 21.30
N GLY A 18 40.46 -23.39 20.72
CA GLY A 18 40.10 -22.17 21.43
C GLY A 18 38.97 -21.53 20.64
N CYS A 19 37.73 -21.71 21.10
CA CYS A 19 36.54 -21.13 20.50
C CYS A 19 36.66 -19.60 20.47
N LEU A 20 36.94 -19.03 19.28
CA LEU A 20 36.65 -17.64 19.00
C LEU A 20 35.12 -17.52 18.95
N GLY A 21 34.52 -17.12 20.06
CA GLY A 21 33.14 -16.69 20.09
C GLY A 21 33.00 -15.46 19.20
N GLU A 22 32.56 -15.67 17.96
CA GLU A 22 32.02 -14.62 17.12
C GLU A 22 30.78 -14.08 17.84
N THR A 23 30.93 -12.98 18.57
CA THR A 23 29.81 -12.16 19.02
C THR A 23 29.12 -11.62 17.78
N SER A 24 28.17 -12.40 17.28
CA SER A 24 27.23 -11.99 16.24
C SER A 24 26.31 -11.00 16.91
N THR A 25 26.63 -9.72 16.76
CA THR A 25 25.74 -8.62 17.13
C THR A 25 24.41 -8.85 16.41
N PRO A 26 23.28 -9.07 17.11
CA PRO A 26 22.00 -9.15 16.44
C PRO A 26 21.69 -7.76 15.92
N THR A 27 21.80 -7.56 14.60
CA THR A 27 21.21 -6.40 13.92
C THR A 27 19.70 -6.51 14.08
N THR A 28 19.20 -6.04 15.21
CA THR A 28 17.78 -5.81 15.41
C THR A 28 17.46 -4.59 14.57
N SER A 29 16.99 -4.82 13.34
CA SER A 29 16.29 -3.79 12.59
C SER A 29 15.17 -3.25 13.48
N PRO A 30 15.01 -1.92 13.58
CA PRO A 30 13.90 -1.36 14.34
C PRO A 30 12.59 -1.97 13.82
N PRO A 31 11.61 -2.25 14.70
CA PRO A 31 10.34 -2.80 14.27
C PRO A 31 9.78 -1.91 13.16
N LYS A 32 9.59 -2.47 11.96
CA LYS A 32 8.90 -1.76 10.87
C LYS A 32 7.57 -1.33 11.48
N LEU A 33 7.33 -0.03 11.61
CA LEU A 33 6.09 0.50 12.21
C LEU A 33 4.92 -0.17 11.49
N GLN A 34 4.20 -1.05 12.21
CA GLN A 34 3.05 -1.75 11.67
C GLN A 34 1.84 -0.89 11.98
N LEU A 35 1.25 -0.29 10.95
CA LEU A 35 -0.02 0.41 11.08
C LEU A 35 -1.09 -0.58 11.55
N ASP A 36 -1.94 -0.14 12.48
CA ASP A 36 -3.03 -0.95 13.00
C ASP A 36 -4.07 -1.17 11.90
N LYS A 37 -4.26 -2.42 11.49
CA LYS A 37 -5.20 -2.80 10.42
C LYS A 37 -6.63 -2.40 10.74
N SER A 38 -7.03 -2.37 12.00
CA SER A 38 -8.39 -2.02 12.42
C SER A 38 -8.74 -0.54 12.18
N LYS A 39 -7.74 0.30 11.93
CA LYS A 39 -7.93 1.71 11.61
C LYS A 39 -8.11 1.99 10.11
N PHE A 40 -7.97 0.97 9.26
CA PHE A 40 -8.17 1.13 7.83
C PHE A 40 -9.66 1.05 7.49
N HIS A 41 -10.09 1.95 6.60
CA HIS A 41 -11.37 1.85 5.93
C HIS A 41 -11.20 2.14 4.44
N PHE A 42 -11.96 1.44 3.62
CA PHE A 42 -11.90 1.51 2.17
C PHE A 42 -13.25 1.95 1.62
N TYR A 43 -13.23 2.93 0.74
CA TYR A 43 -14.40 3.34 -0.02
C TYR A 43 -14.15 2.99 -1.48
N LEU A 44 -14.90 2.03 -2.01
CA LEU A 44 -14.63 1.45 -3.32
C LEU A 44 -15.80 1.70 -4.27
N TYR A 45 -15.58 2.49 -5.32
CA TYR A 45 -16.47 2.58 -6.45
C TYR A 45 -16.15 1.47 -7.45
N GLY A 46 -17.17 0.69 -7.82
CA GLY A 46 -17.00 -0.49 -8.65
C GLY A 46 -18.26 -0.91 -9.39
N MET A 47 -18.10 -1.94 -10.22
CA MET A 47 -19.21 -2.56 -10.93
C MET A 47 -19.34 -4.04 -10.57
N ALA A 48 -20.58 -4.52 -10.37
CA ALA A 48 -20.89 -5.93 -10.16
C ALA A 48 -20.31 -6.85 -11.24
N THR A 49 -20.27 -6.36 -12.49
CA THR A 49 -19.76 -7.09 -13.66
C THR A 49 -18.25 -7.02 -13.85
N CYS A 50 -17.54 -6.22 -13.05
CA CYS A 50 -16.08 -6.06 -13.15
C CYS A 50 -15.38 -7.08 -12.23
N PRO A 51 -14.64 -8.06 -12.78
CA PRO A 51 -13.93 -9.06 -11.97
C PRO A 51 -12.95 -8.43 -10.99
N HIS A 52 -12.30 -7.33 -11.40
CA HIS A 52 -11.34 -6.60 -10.57
C HIS A 52 -12.00 -5.93 -9.37
N CYS A 53 -13.20 -5.38 -9.54
CA CYS A 53 -13.96 -4.83 -8.43
C CYS A 53 -14.39 -5.92 -7.45
N GLN A 54 -14.84 -7.08 -7.96
CA GLN A 54 -15.25 -8.19 -7.11
C GLN A 54 -14.06 -8.79 -6.34
N ASN A 55 -12.89 -8.85 -6.96
CA ASN A 55 -11.68 -9.29 -6.29
C ASN A 55 -11.31 -8.36 -5.14
N MET A 56 -11.27 -7.05 -5.37
CA MET A 56 -10.97 -6.08 -4.31
C MET A 56 -12.06 -6.02 -3.23
N LYS A 57 -13.34 -6.19 -3.60
CA LYS A 57 -14.46 -6.29 -2.64
C LYS A 57 -14.27 -7.45 -1.66
N ARG A 58 -13.59 -8.52 -2.05
CA ARG A 58 -13.31 -9.69 -1.22
C ARG A 58 -11.98 -9.60 -0.47
N GLU A 59 -10.90 -9.20 -1.14
CA GLU A 59 -9.56 -9.29 -0.55
C GLU A 59 -9.27 -8.16 0.45
N LEU A 60 -9.88 -6.97 0.32
CA LEU A 60 -9.71 -5.90 1.31
C LEU A 60 -10.29 -6.30 2.67
N PRO A 61 -11.56 -6.72 2.80
CA PRO A 61 -12.10 -7.11 4.11
C PRO A 61 -11.39 -8.33 4.69
N LYS A 62 -11.05 -9.31 3.86
CA LYS A 62 -10.30 -10.48 4.30
C LYS A 62 -8.94 -10.14 4.92
N PHE A 63 -8.28 -9.08 4.45
CA PHE A 63 -6.95 -8.69 4.96
C PHE A 63 -7.01 -7.69 6.12
N PHE A 64 -8.01 -6.80 6.16
CA PHE A 64 -8.12 -5.68 7.10
C PHE A 64 -9.24 -5.81 8.14
N GLY A 65 -10.22 -6.67 7.91
CA GLY A 65 -11.41 -6.89 8.75
C GLY A 65 -12.70 -6.77 7.92
N GLU A 66 -13.72 -7.56 8.26
CA GLU A 66 -14.98 -7.64 7.49
C GLU A 66 -15.69 -6.28 7.30
N ASP A 67 -15.62 -5.39 8.30
CA ASP A 67 -16.26 -4.07 8.26
C ASP A 67 -15.40 -2.97 7.61
N SER A 68 -14.20 -3.31 7.12
CA SER A 68 -13.23 -2.34 6.59
C SER A 68 -13.62 -1.73 5.25
N LEU A 69 -14.71 -2.16 4.60
CA LEU A 69 -15.05 -1.77 3.24
C LEU A 69 -16.47 -1.24 3.13
N THR A 70 -16.62 -0.08 2.51
CA THR A 70 -17.87 0.39 1.92
C THR A 70 -17.79 0.29 0.40
N TYR A 71 -18.69 -0.50 -0.19
CA TYR A 71 -18.77 -0.68 -1.63
C TYR A 71 -19.86 0.22 -2.25
N TYR A 72 -19.53 0.89 -3.33
CA TYR A 72 -20.40 1.75 -4.10
C TYR A 72 -20.57 1.19 -5.52
N GLU A 73 -21.71 0.55 -5.76
CA GLU A 73 -22.09 0.05 -7.09
C GLU A 73 -22.39 1.24 -8.02
N LEU A 74 -21.87 1.17 -9.25
CA LEU A 74 -22.15 2.14 -10.31
C LEU A 74 -23.33 1.72 -11.20
N ILE A 75 -23.50 0.41 -11.44
CA ILE A 75 -24.56 -0.11 -12.31
C ILE A 75 -25.92 0.19 -11.67
N ASN A 76 -26.81 0.82 -12.45
CA ASN A 76 -28.14 1.23 -12.01
C ASN A 76 -28.14 2.18 -10.80
N ASN A 77 -27.02 2.88 -10.53
CA ASN A 77 -26.92 3.86 -9.47
C ASN A 77 -26.41 5.20 -10.01
N GLU A 78 -27.35 6.08 -10.37
CA GLU A 78 -27.04 7.38 -10.97
C GLU A 78 -26.28 8.30 -10.00
N HIS A 79 -26.56 8.21 -8.69
CA HIS A 79 -25.88 9.00 -7.66
C HIS A 79 -24.38 8.66 -7.59
N ASN A 80 -24.07 7.38 -7.44
CA ASN A 80 -22.68 6.91 -7.41
C ASN A 80 -21.96 7.16 -8.74
N THR A 81 -22.68 7.03 -9.87
CA THR A 81 -22.14 7.35 -11.20
C THR A 81 -21.75 8.82 -11.30
N LYS A 82 -22.59 9.75 -10.82
CA LYS A 82 -22.27 11.19 -10.82
C LYS A 82 -21.04 11.49 -9.97
N ILE A 83 -20.92 10.89 -8.79
CA ILE A 83 -19.73 11.04 -7.95
C ILE A 83 -18.48 10.50 -8.65
N PHE A 84 -18.56 9.32 -9.28
CA PHE A 84 -17.45 8.77 -10.05
C PHE A 84 -17.00 9.70 -11.19
N MET A 85 -17.95 10.36 -11.87
CA MET A 85 -17.63 11.35 -12.90
C MET A 85 -16.90 12.58 -12.34
N GLU A 86 -17.19 13.01 -11.11
CA GLU A 86 -16.40 14.06 -10.44
C GLU A 86 -14.96 13.58 -10.17
N PHE A 87 -14.74 12.34 -9.74
CA PHE A 87 -13.39 11.79 -9.65
C PHE A 87 -12.68 11.76 -11.02
N SER A 88 -13.39 11.37 -12.08
CA SER A 88 -12.83 11.36 -13.44
C SER A 88 -12.40 12.77 -13.88
N LYS A 89 -13.18 13.79 -13.54
CA LYS A 89 -12.86 15.20 -13.82
C LYS A 89 -11.65 15.70 -13.03
N GLU A 90 -11.59 15.42 -11.73
CA GLU A 90 -10.55 15.95 -10.85
C GLU A 90 -9.21 15.19 -11.00
N LEU A 91 -9.26 13.87 -11.13
CA LEU A 91 -8.07 13.01 -11.09
C LEU A 91 -7.71 12.39 -12.45
N GLY A 92 -8.61 12.48 -13.43
CA GLY A 92 -8.41 11.84 -14.74
C GLY A 92 -8.57 10.33 -14.74
N VAL A 93 -9.17 9.74 -13.69
CA VAL A 93 -9.44 8.30 -13.60
C VAL A 93 -10.46 7.88 -14.67
N ARG A 94 -10.31 6.67 -15.21
CA ARG A 94 -11.06 6.18 -16.38
C ARG A 94 -11.73 4.82 -16.14
N GLY A 95 -11.39 4.14 -15.05
CA GLY A 95 -11.84 2.79 -14.78
C GLY A 95 -12.12 2.54 -13.30
N VAL A 96 -12.53 1.30 -13.04
CA VAL A 96 -12.84 0.77 -11.72
C VAL A 96 -12.06 -0.53 -11.49
N PRO A 97 -11.78 -0.93 -10.23
CA PRO A 97 -12.18 -0.26 -8.99
C PRO A 97 -11.45 1.07 -8.76
N LEU A 98 -12.16 2.06 -8.22
CA LEU A 98 -11.56 3.27 -7.67
C LEU A 98 -11.68 3.21 -6.14
N ILE A 99 -10.55 3.21 -5.46
CA ILE A 99 -10.45 2.89 -4.03
C ILE A 99 -9.88 4.10 -3.29
N GLY A 100 -10.66 4.65 -2.36
CA GLY A 100 -10.17 5.58 -1.35
C GLY A 100 -9.69 4.80 -0.13
N VAL A 101 -8.41 4.99 0.22
CA VAL A 101 -7.78 4.35 1.38
C VAL A 101 -7.74 5.35 2.54
N PHE A 102 -8.58 5.09 3.54
CA PHE A 102 -8.64 5.88 4.76
C PHE A 102 -7.91 5.16 5.89
N TYR A 103 -7.21 5.92 6.71
CA TYR A 103 -6.62 5.46 7.95
C TYR A 103 -6.95 6.44 9.07
N ASP A 104 -7.55 5.94 10.15
CA ASP A 104 -8.00 6.75 11.28
C ASP A 104 -8.93 7.91 10.83
N GLY A 105 -9.81 7.62 9.87
CA GLY A 105 -10.77 8.58 9.30
C GLY A 105 -10.20 9.58 8.29
N LYS A 106 -8.90 9.55 7.98
CA LYS A 106 -8.27 10.46 7.01
C LYS A 106 -7.89 9.74 5.72
N LEU A 107 -8.15 10.38 4.57
CA LEU A 107 -7.76 9.88 3.25
C LEU A 107 -6.24 10.00 3.04
N TYR A 108 -5.58 8.89 2.71
CA TYR A 108 -4.13 8.83 2.48
C TYR A 108 -3.74 8.30 1.10
N ALA A 109 -4.60 7.52 0.45
CA ALA A 109 -4.34 7.11 -0.92
C ALA A 109 -5.62 6.99 -1.75
N ILE A 110 -5.48 7.21 -3.06
CA ILE A 110 -6.51 6.95 -4.06
C ILE A 110 -5.91 6.01 -5.08
N ILE A 111 -6.53 4.86 -5.30
CA ILE A 111 -5.98 3.79 -6.15
C ILE A 111 -7.01 3.43 -7.21
N GLU A 112 -6.63 3.53 -8.48
CA GLU A 112 -7.39 3.02 -9.62
C GLU A 112 -6.83 1.66 -10.04
N GLY A 113 -7.66 0.63 -10.00
CA GLY A 113 -7.30 -0.74 -10.34
C GLY A 113 -7.10 -1.68 -9.14
N GLU A 114 -6.74 -2.93 -9.43
CA GLU A 114 -6.42 -3.90 -8.37
C GLU A 114 -5.09 -3.59 -7.70
N ILE A 115 -5.00 -3.91 -6.40
CA ILE A 115 -3.76 -3.85 -5.64
C ILE A 115 -3.70 -5.00 -4.63
N ASP A 116 -2.50 -5.53 -4.39
CA ASP A 116 -2.26 -6.45 -3.29
C ASP A 116 -2.50 -5.72 -1.94
N PRO A 117 -3.48 -6.16 -1.11
CA PRO A 117 -3.77 -5.54 0.18
C PRO A 117 -2.56 -5.43 1.10
N SER A 118 -1.56 -6.31 0.95
CA SER A 118 -0.33 -6.29 1.76
C SER A 118 0.55 -5.06 1.52
N LYS A 119 0.38 -4.36 0.38
CA LYS A 119 1.15 -3.16 0.00
C LYS A 119 0.55 -1.87 0.54
N ILE A 120 -0.74 -1.87 0.87
CA ILE A 120 -1.48 -0.67 1.28
C ILE A 120 -0.89 -0.01 2.54
N PRO A 121 -0.46 -0.74 3.60
CA PRO A 121 0.11 -0.09 4.77
C PRO A 121 1.41 0.68 4.46
N GLU A 122 2.21 0.22 3.51
CA GLU A 122 3.42 0.91 3.09
C GLU A 122 3.09 2.19 2.31
N ILE A 123 2.05 2.15 1.46
CA ILE A 123 1.56 3.34 0.74
C ILE A 123 1.03 4.39 1.73
N VAL A 124 0.23 3.98 2.72
CA VAL A 124 -0.30 4.90 3.73
C VAL A 124 0.83 5.50 4.56
N LYS A 125 1.83 4.69 4.94
CA LYS A 125 3.00 5.20 5.65
C LYS A 125 3.75 6.25 4.81
N GLU A 126 3.99 5.97 3.53
CA GLU A 126 4.66 6.92 2.63
C GLU A 126 3.85 8.22 2.48
N ALA A 127 2.51 8.11 2.40
CA ALA A 127 1.62 9.26 2.33
C ALA A 127 1.67 10.12 3.62
N MET A 128 1.77 9.48 4.79
CA MET A 128 1.99 10.17 6.07
C MET A 128 3.34 10.90 6.09
N ASP A 129 4.41 10.21 5.71
CA ASP A 129 5.77 10.78 5.71
C ASP A 129 5.90 11.96 4.74
N ARG A 130 5.13 11.93 3.64
CA ARG A 130 5.10 12.98 2.61
C ARG A 130 3.99 14.01 2.80
N GLU A 131 3.26 13.94 3.91
CA GLU A 131 2.19 14.88 4.27
C GLU A 131 1.17 15.11 3.13
N GLY A 132 0.69 14.03 2.50
CA GLY A 132 -0.31 14.14 1.43
C GLY A 132 -1.08 12.87 1.12
N ILE A 133 -1.85 12.92 0.04
CA ILE A 133 -2.58 11.80 -0.54
C ILE A 133 -1.77 11.27 -1.72
N ILE A 134 -1.42 9.98 -1.71
CA ILE A 134 -0.80 9.32 -2.87
C ILE A 134 -1.91 8.87 -3.83
N VAL A 135 -1.87 9.35 -5.06
CA VAL A 135 -2.77 8.91 -6.12
C VAL A 135 -2.02 7.93 -7.02
N LEU A 136 -2.52 6.71 -7.12
CA LEU A 136 -2.04 5.64 -7.99
C LEU A 136 -3.08 5.37 -9.08
N SER A 137 -2.89 5.98 -10.25
CA SER A 137 -3.72 5.80 -11.44
C SER A 137 -2.79 5.52 -12.63
N SER A 138 -3.14 5.97 -13.84
CA SER A 138 -2.26 5.97 -15.02
C SER A 138 -0.88 6.59 -14.76
N ARG A 139 -0.80 7.51 -13.79
CA ARG A 139 0.44 8.07 -13.24
C ARG A 139 0.33 8.10 -11.72
N ALA A 140 1.46 7.91 -11.05
CA ALA A 140 1.58 8.10 -9.62
C ALA A 140 1.94 9.55 -9.31
N TYR A 141 1.21 10.20 -8.41
CA TYR A 141 1.51 11.55 -7.95
C TYR A 141 1.04 11.76 -6.50
N LEU A 142 1.46 12.87 -5.90
CA LEU A 142 1.09 13.27 -4.54
C LEU A 142 0.20 14.52 -4.61
N ILE A 143 -0.88 14.54 -3.84
CA ILE A 143 -1.64 15.75 -3.52
C ILE A 143 -1.28 16.15 -2.07
N PRO A 144 -0.49 17.22 -1.85
CA PRO A 144 -0.13 17.70 -0.52
C PRO A 144 -1.37 18.05 0.33
N PHE A 145 -1.32 17.81 1.64
CA PHE A 145 -2.45 18.13 2.54
C PHE A 145 -2.74 19.63 2.69
N ASN A 146 -1.78 20.49 2.32
CA ASN A 146 -1.99 21.93 2.32
C ASN A 146 -2.81 22.42 1.11
N GLU A 147 -3.07 21.58 0.11
CA GLU A 147 -4.03 21.84 -0.96
C GLU A 147 -5.46 21.53 -0.46
N THR A 148 -5.91 22.31 0.52
CA THR A 148 -7.09 22.00 1.35
C THR A 148 -8.37 21.78 0.53
N ASP A 149 -8.58 22.57 -0.53
CA ASP A 149 -9.82 22.54 -1.31
C ASP A 149 -9.99 21.20 -2.05
N ILE A 150 -8.93 20.73 -2.74
CA ILE A 150 -8.98 19.46 -3.45
C ILE A 150 -8.96 18.28 -2.48
N VAL A 151 -8.20 18.35 -1.39
CA VAL A 151 -8.18 17.31 -0.34
C VAL A 151 -9.55 17.15 0.29
N GLN A 152 -10.22 18.24 0.64
CA GLN A 152 -11.57 18.22 1.19
C GLN A 152 -12.55 17.67 0.17
N LYS A 153 -12.54 18.18 -1.07
CA LYS A 153 -13.42 17.71 -2.14
C LYS A 153 -13.30 16.19 -2.34
N LEU A 154 -12.09 15.67 -2.49
CA LEU A 154 -11.87 14.23 -2.73
C LEU A 154 -12.32 13.39 -1.54
N THR A 155 -12.08 13.86 -0.32
CA THR A 155 -12.53 13.19 0.91
C THR A 155 -14.06 13.11 0.94
N GLU A 156 -14.75 14.23 0.70
CA GLU A 156 -16.21 14.31 0.69
C GLU A 156 -16.83 13.43 -0.40
N LEU A 157 -16.24 13.37 -1.60
CA LEU A 157 -16.72 12.47 -2.67
C LEU A 157 -16.69 10.99 -2.24
N PHE A 158 -15.65 10.55 -1.53
CA PHE A 158 -15.62 9.18 -1.00
C PHE A 158 -16.64 8.95 0.11
N LEU A 159 -16.90 9.93 0.97
CA LEU A 159 -17.86 9.78 2.07
C LEU A 159 -19.33 9.93 1.64
N SER A 160 -19.59 10.47 0.44
CA SER A 160 -20.94 10.79 -0.05
C SER A 160 -21.59 9.69 -0.90
N GLY A 161 -20.91 8.56 -1.11
CA GLY A 161 -21.44 7.46 -1.91
C GLY A 161 -22.64 6.77 -1.23
N GLN A 162 -23.58 6.28 -2.03
CA GLN A 162 -24.68 5.45 -1.56
C GLN A 162 -24.19 4.00 -1.45
N ALA A 163 -23.97 3.55 -0.21
CA ALA A 163 -23.50 2.20 0.10
C ALA A 163 -24.42 1.14 -0.51
N SER A 164 -23.79 0.16 -1.15
CA SER A 164 -24.47 -1.04 -1.64
C SER A 164 -24.33 -2.14 -0.60
N GLN A 165 -25.42 -2.87 -0.36
CA GLN A 165 -25.37 -4.07 0.49
C GLN A 165 -24.64 -5.22 -0.22
#